data_AF-A0A017HL06-F1
#
_entry.id   AF-A0A017HL06-F1
#
_cell.length_a   1.000
_cell.length_b   1.000
_cell.length_c   1.000
_cell.angle_alpha   90.00
_cell.angle_beta   90.00
_cell.angle_gamma   90.00
#
_symmetry.space_group_name_H-M   'P 1'
#
loop_
_entity.id
_entity.type
_entity.pdbx_description
1 polymer ?
#
loop_
_entity_poly.entity_id
_entity_poly.type
_entity_poly.pdbx_seq_one_letter_code
_entity_poly.pdbx_strand_id
1 'polypeptide(L)'
;MPILTERRILTEADLGSLENYCTAIGQVRQMERHLQDYGHILDVEGVWKRNPAVGVQSDAMTRARLLAAELGLTPVSRSRPAIREEDDDADALVD
;
A
#
# COMPACT_ATOMS: atom_id res chain seq x y z
N MET A 1 8.19 -10.54 -3.53
CA MET A 1 8.52 -9.47 -4.50
C MET A 1 8.91 -9.96 -5.92
N PRO A 2 8.71 -11.22 -6.39
CA PRO A 2 9.22 -11.61 -7.72
C PRO A 2 8.52 -10.88 -8.89
N ILE A 3 7.21 -10.63 -8.79
CA ILE A 3 6.43 -10.02 -9.89
C ILE A 3 6.72 -8.52 -10.12
N LEU A 4 7.26 -7.82 -9.12
CA LEU A 4 7.54 -6.37 -9.20
C LEU A 4 8.89 -6.10 -9.86
N THR A 5 9.87 -6.96 -9.58
CA THR A 5 11.20 -6.91 -10.21
C THR A 5 11.13 -7.36 -11.66
N GLU A 6 10.36 -8.41 -11.97
CA GLU A 6 10.17 -8.91 -13.35
C GLU A 6 9.53 -7.88 -14.30
N ARG A 7 8.69 -6.98 -13.78
CA ARG A 7 7.96 -6.00 -14.60
C ARG A 7 8.66 -4.65 -14.74
N ARG A 8 9.83 -4.45 -14.11
CA ARG A 8 10.55 -3.16 -14.07
C ARG A 8 9.67 -1.96 -13.66
N ILE A 9 8.68 -2.19 -12.79
CA ILE A 9 7.70 -1.15 -12.42
C ILE A 9 8.26 -0.19 -11.37
N LEU A 10 9.23 -0.63 -10.55
CA LEU A 10 9.85 0.21 -9.53
C LEU A 10 10.98 1.03 -10.13
N THR A 11 10.76 2.34 -10.27
CA THR A 11 11.81 3.31 -10.58
C THR A 11 12.50 3.78 -9.30
N GLU A 12 13.63 4.48 -9.42
CA GLU A 12 14.25 5.13 -8.25
C GLU A 12 13.31 6.13 -7.56
N ALA A 13 12.39 6.75 -8.31
CA ALA A 13 11.40 7.67 -7.78
C ALA A 13 10.38 6.99 -6.85
N ASP A 14 10.15 5.69 -7.01
CA ASP A 14 9.15 4.94 -6.23
C ASP A 14 9.71 4.37 -4.92
N LEU A 15 11.03 4.45 -4.71
CA LEU A 15 11.70 3.82 -3.58
C LEU A 15 11.20 4.37 -2.23
N GLY A 16 10.95 5.68 -2.14
CA GLY A 16 10.40 6.29 -0.92
C GLY A 16 8.98 5.79 -0.60
N SER A 17 8.13 5.64 -1.62
CA SER A 17 6.78 5.07 -1.45
C SER A 17 6.83 3.58 -1.06
N LEU A 18 7.77 2.83 -1.61
CA LEU A 18 8.00 1.43 -1.24
C LEU A 18 8.48 1.28 0.21
N GLU A 19 9.41 2.12 0.66
CA GLU A 19 9.89 2.13 2.05
C GLU A 19 8.75 2.44 3.02
N ASN A 20 7.94 3.46 2.70
CA ASN A 20 6.76 3.82 3.49
C ASN A 20 5.73 2.68 3.54
N TYR A 21 5.54 1.96 2.43
CA TYR A 21 4.65 0.80 2.38
C TYR A 21 5.15 -0.31 3.31
N CYS A 22 6.43 -0.65 3.22
CA CYS A 22 7.06 -1.66 4.08
C CYS A 22 6.97 -1.28 5.56
N THR A 23 7.21 -0.01 5.88
CA THR A 23 7.10 0.53 7.25
C THR A 23 5.67 0.41 7.77
N ALA A 24 4.67 0.78 6.97
CA ALA A 24 3.26 0.64 7.33
C ALA A 24 2.88 -0.83 7.58
N ILE A 25 3.28 -1.77 6.71
CA ILE A 25 3.07 -3.21 6.92
C ILE A 25 3.76 -3.70 8.21
N GLY A 26 4.98 -3.24 8.48
CA GLY A 26 5.70 -3.53 9.72
C GLY A 26 4.94 -3.09 10.96
N GLN A 27 4.36 -1.88 10.92
CA GLN A 27 3.54 -1.33 12.00
C GLN A 27 2.26 -2.13 12.22
N VAL A 28 1.57 -2.56 11.16
CA VAL A 28 0.39 -3.44 11.27
C VAL A 28 0.73 -4.72 12.02
N ARG A 29 1.86 -5.36 11.68
CA ARG A 29 2.32 -6.59 12.35
C ARG A 29 2.71 -6.37 13.80
N GLN A 30 3.32 -5.23 14.12
CA GLN A 30 3.67 -4.88 15.51
C GLN A 30 2.42 -4.67 16.36
N MET A 31 1.45 -3.91 15.86
CA MET A 31 0.19 -3.69 16.58
C MET A 31 -0.65 -4.96 16.68
N GLU A 32 -0.61 -5.84 15.67
CA GLU A 32 -1.25 -7.15 15.75
C GLU A 32 -0.71 -7.98 16.92
N ARG A 33 0.62 -8.07 17.06
CA ARG A 33 1.23 -8.76 18.21
C ARG A 33 0.80 -8.15 19.53
N HIS A 34 0.81 -6.82 19.63
CA HIS A 34 0.33 -6.12 20.83
C HIS A 34 -1.15 -6.44 21.12
N LEU A 35 -2.01 -6.51 20.10
CA LEU A 35 -3.42 -6.84 20.28
C LEU A 35 -3.63 -8.32 20.66
N GLN A 36 -2.76 -9.22 20.23
CA GLN A 36 -2.76 -10.62 20.66
C GLN A 36 -2.35 -10.76 22.13
N ASP A 37 -1.34 -10.00 22.56
CA ASP A 37 -0.83 -10.06 23.94
C ASP A 37 -1.77 -9.39 24.95
N TYR A 38 -2.36 -8.25 24.58
CA TYR A 38 -3.10 -7.39 25.52
C TYR A 38 -4.60 -7.28 25.23
N GLY A 39 -5.08 -7.85 24.13
CA GLY A 39 -6.48 -7.77 23.72
C GLY A 39 -6.88 -6.43 23.09
N HIS A 40 -8.10 -6.38 22.56
CA HIS A 40 -8.62 -5.21 21.83
C HIS A 40 -9.28 -4.17 22.74
N ILE A 41 -9.65 -4.57 23.95
CA ILE A 41 -10.28 -3.75 24.99
C ILE A 41 -9.44 -3.93 26.25
N LEU A 42 -9.10 -2.82 26.89
CA LEU A 42 -8.31 -2.78 28.12
C LEU A 42 -9.19 -2.36 29.28
N ASP A 43 -8.95 -2.94 30.45
CA ASP A 43 -9.48 -2.42 31.71
C ASP A 43 -8.51 -1.35 32.23
N VAL A 44 -9.00 -0.11 32.36
CA VAL A 44 -8.28 0.99 32.99
C VAL A 44 -9.08 1.44 34.20
N GLU A 45 -8.70 0.97 35.38
CA GLU A 45 -9.32 1.33 36.67
C GLU A 45 -10.81 0.98 36.74
N GLY A 46 -11.22 -0.17 36.21
CA GLY A 46 -12.61 -0.63 36.17
C GLY A 46 -13.42 -0.07 34.98
N VAL A 47 -12.79 0.71 34.11
CA VAL A 47 -13.40 1.26 32.90
C VAL A 47 -12.83 0.58 31.66
N TRP A 48 -13.69 -0.10 30.92
CA TRP A 48 -13.34 -0.71 29.63
C TRP A 48 -13.10 0.35 28.56
N LYS A 49 -11.88 0.40 28.03
CA LYS A 49 -11.46 1.32 26.95
C LYS A 49 -10.91 0.55 25.77
N ARG A 50 -11.07 1.11 24.57
CA ARG A 50 -10.43 0.55 23.36
C ARG A 50 -8.91 0.60 23.50
N ASN A 51 -8.23 -0.49 23.17
CA ASN A 51 -6.78 -0.53 23.09
C ASN A 51 -6.29 0.45 22.00
N PRO A 52 -5.42 1.43 22.31
CA PRO A 52 -4.89 2.37 21.31
C PRO A 52 -4.24 1.69 20.10
N ALA A 53 -3.69 0.49 20.27
CA ALA A 53 -3.10 -0.29 19.19
C ALA A 53 -4.11 -0.57 18.05
N VAL A 54 -5.42 -0.64 18.33
CA VAL A 54 -6.47 -0.79 17.31
C VAL A 54 -6.47 0.40 16.35
N GLY A 55 -6.37 1.63 16.86
CA GLY A 55 -6.35 2.84 16.04
C GLY A 55 -5.09 2.90 15.19
N VAL A 56 -3.93 2.67 15.83
CA VAL A 56 -2.64 2.67 15.14
C VAL A 56 -2.58 1.61 14.04
N GLN A 57 -3.11 0.41 14.30
CA GLN A 57 -3.17 -0.66 13.30
C GLN A 57 -4.06 -0.27 12.12
N SER A 58 -5.25 0.28 12.38
CA SER A 58 -6.19 0.74 11.35
C SER A 58 -5.58 1.81 10.44
N ASP A 59 -4.88 2.79 11.03
CA ASP A 59 -4.22 3.86 10.27
C ASP A 59 -3.08 3.30 9.41
N ALA A 60 -2.29 2.38 9.96
CA ALA A 60 -1.21 1.72 9.23
C ALA A 60 -1.76 0.86 8.08
N MET A 61 -2.85 0.12 8.28
CA MET A 61 -3.51 -0.66 7.23
C MET A 61 -4.03 0.24 6.11
N THR A 62 -4.60 1.40 6.46
CA THR A 62 -5.09 2.39 5.49
C THR A 62 -3.94 2.96 4.65
N ARG A 63 -2.85 3.41 5.28
CA ARG A 63 -1.64 3.88 4.58
C ARG A 63 -1.07 2.80 3.65
N ALA A 64 -0.94 1.57 4.14
CA ALA A 64 -0.44 0.46 3.35
C ALA A 64 -1.32 0.20 2.11
N ARG A 65 -2.64 0.32 2.24
CA ARG A 65 -3.57 0.12 1.12
C ARG A 65 -3.45 1.22 0.05
N LEU A 66 -3.26 2.47 0.45
CA LEU A 66 -3.06 3.60 -0.46
C LEU A 66 -1.74 3.48 -1.23
N LEU A 67 -0.63 3.25 -0.53
CA LEU A 67 0.69 3.05 -1.14
C LEU A 67 0.71 1.81 -2.05
N ALA A 68 0.02 0.74 -1.67
CA ALA A 68 -0.16 -0.44 -2.53
C ALA A 68 -0.95 -0.13 -3.81
N ALA A 69 -1.91 0.79 -3.76
CA ALA A 69 -2.64 1.22 -4.95
C ALA A 69 -1.72 2.03 -5.89
N GLU A 70 -0.96 2.98 -5.35
CA GLU A 70 0.01 3.80 -6.09
C GLU A 70 1.08 2.93 -6.78
N LEU A 71 1.63 1.95 -6.06
CA LEU A 71 2.68 1.06 -6.56
C LEU A 71 2.18 -0.08 -7.47
N GLY A 72 0.89 -0.14 -7.83
CA GLY A 72 0.37 -1.23 -8.68
C GLY A 72 0.29 -2.60 -7.98
N LEU A 73 0.31 -2.65 -6.64
CA LEU A 73 0.31 -3.90 -5.87
C LEU A 73 -1.08 -4.53 -5.72
N THR A 74 -2.15 -3.80 -6.06
CA THR A 74 -3.53 -4.32 -6.00
C THR A 74 -4.03 -4.77 -7.37
N PRO A 75 -4.96 -5.76 -7.45
CA PRO A 75 -5.55 -6.17 -8.72
C PRO A 75 -6.16 -5.00 -9.51
N VAL A 76 -6.85 -4.09 -8.81
CA VAL A 76 -7.50 -2.92 -9.40
C VAL A 76 -6.49 -1.91 -9.95
N SER A 77 -5.41 -1.64 -9.21
CA SER A 77 -4.38 -0.73 -9.72
C SER A 77 -3.61 -1.28 -10.91
N ARG A 78 -3.60 -2.61 -11.10
CA ARG A 78 -2.98 -3.26 -12.28
C ARG A 78 -3.88 -3.31 -13.51
N SER A 79 -5.20 -3.29 -13.35
CA SER A 79 -6.13 -3.39 -14.49
C SER A 79 -6.41 -2.04 -15.15
N ARG A 80 -5.85 -0.93 -14.63
CA ARG A 80 -6.05 0.40 -15.21
C ARG A 80 -5.30 0.46 -16.54
N PRO A 81 -6.00 0.65 -17.68
CA PRO A 81 -5.35 0.76 -18.98
C PRO A 81 -4.35 1.91 -18.93
N ALA A 82 -3.10 1.67 -19.31
CA ALA A 82 -2.21 2.76 -19.65
C ALA A 82 -2.84 3.41 -20.89
N ILE A 83 -3.25 4.67 -20.78
CA ILE A 83 -3.57 5.48 -21.95
C ILE A 83 -2.23 5.57 -22.69
N ARG A 84 -2.07 4.76 -23.74
CA ARG A 84 -1.04 5.00 -24.73
C ARG A 84 -1.50 6.28 -25.40
N GLU A 85 -0.75 7.36 -25.24
CA GLU A 85 -0.78 8.42 -26.23
C GLU A 85 -0.44 7.72 -27.54
N GLU A 86 -1.45 7.59 -28.40
CA GLU A 86 -1.23 7.15 -29.78
C GLU A 86 -0.34 8.23 -30.38
N ASP A 87 0.95 7.91 -30.55
CA ASP A 87 1.81 8.63 -31.48
C ASP A 87 1.12 8.57 -32.84
N ASP A 88 0.30 9.58 -33.14
CA ASP A 88 -0.21 9.89 -34.47
C ASP A 88 0.96 10.41 -35.34
N ASP A 89 1.99 9.56 -35.50
CA ASP A 89 2.93 9.61 -36.61
C ASP A 89 2.21 9.06 -37.85
N ALA A 90 1.19 9.80 -38.30
CA ALA A 90 0.57 9.61 -39.61
C ALA A 90 1.33 10.48 -40.63
N ASP A 91 2.59 10.15 -40.89
CA ASP A 91 3.34 10.67 -42.03
C ASP A 91 3.61 9.51 -43.01
N ALA A 92 2.89 9.53 -44.15
CA ALA A 92 3.29 9.07 -45.49
C ALA A 92 2.14 8.41 -46.31
N LEU A 93 2.08 8.85 -47.59
CA LEU A 93 1.31 8.36 -48.75
C LEU A 93 -0.11 8.97 -48.82
N VAL A 94 -0.45 9.80 -49.83
CA VAL A 94 -0.57 9.46 -51.26
C VAL A 94 -0.37 10.70 -52.15
N ASP A 95 0.41 10.51 -53.23
CA ASP A 95 0.48 11.17 -54.55
C ASP A 95 -0.19 12.56 -54.77
#